data_AF-A0A920REU2-F1
#
_entry.id   AF-A0A920REU2-F1
#
_cell.length_a   1.000
_cell.length_b   1.000
_cell.length_c   1.000
_cell.angle_alpha   90.00
_cell.angle_beta   90.00
_cell.angle_gamma   90.00
#
_symmetry.space_group_name_H-M   'P 1'
#
loop_
_entity.id
_entity.type
_entity.pdbx_description
1 polymer ?
#
loop_
_entity_poly.entity_id
_entity_poly.type
_entity_poly.pdbx_seq_one_letter_code
_entity_poly.pdbx_strand_id
1 'polypeptide(L)'
;MMMPIYIDGRIVAWAAMFGHMTDIGGKVPGSLPTDAAQIFEEGIQIPPVKIYRKGELNKEILEMILRNCRLPEWNRSDFNAVVAALRLAERRIVEMVERFGVDPLISAMQEMLDRKNGPWAPFLTW
;
A
#
# COMPACT_ATOMS: atom_id res chain seq x y z
N MET A 1 1.68 0.60 0.61
CA MET A 1 2.11 0.27 -0.77
C MET A 1 0.90 0.23 -1.69
N MET A 2 1.09 0.55 -2.97
CA MET A 2 0.03 0.47 -3.99
C MET A 2 0.50 -0.35 -5.18
N MET A 3 -0.42 -1.10 -5.78
CA MET A 3 -0.16 -1.97 -6.93
C MET A 3 -1.28 -1.80 -7.98
N PRO A 4 -0.94 -1.41 -9.22
CA PRO A 4 -1.90 -1.38 -10.30
C PRO A 4 -2.24 -2.82 -10.74
N ILE A 5 -3.52 -3.09 -10.99
CA ILE A 5 -4.02 -4.37 -11.48
C ILE A 5 -4.39 -4.21 -12.94
N TYR A 6 -3.78 -5.03 -13.80
CA TYR A 6 -3.98 -4.99 -15.24
C TYR A 6 -4.85 -6.13 -15.73
N ILE A 7 -5.78 -5.83 -16.65
CA ILE A 7 -6.53 -6.81 -17.45
C ILE A 7 -6.40 -6.36 -18.91
N ASP A 8 -5.99 -7.26 -19.81
CA ASP A 8 -5.79 -6.98 -21.24
C ASP A 8 -4.98 -5.71 -21.52
N GLY A 9 -3.91 -5.49 -20.76
CA GLY A 9 -3.01 -4.33 -20.91
C GLY A 9 -3.55 -3.01 -20.36
N ARG A 10 -4.74 -2.99 -19.75
CA ARG A 10 -5.36 -1.79 -19.15
C ARG A 10 -5.40 -1.89 -17.64
N ILE A 11 -5.18 -0.78 -16.94
CA ILE A 11 -5.37 -0.73 -15.48
C ILE A 11 -6.87 -0.72 -15.22
N VAL A 12 -7.36 -1.70 -14.46
CA VAL A 12 -8.78 -1.80 -14.07
C VAL A 12 -9.02 -1.42 -12.62
N ALA A 13 -8.01 -1.56 -11.77
CA ALA A 13 -8.08 -1.27 -10.34
C ALA A 13 -6.70 -0.97 -9.76
N TRP A 14 -6.68 -0.38 -8.57
CA TRP A 14 -5.50 -0.26 -7.73
C TRP A 14 -5.75 -0.99 -6.42
N ALA A 15 -4.85 -1.88 -6.03
CA ALA A 15 -4.79 -2.39 -4.68
C ALA A 15 -3.91 -1.47 -3.83
N ALA A 16 -4.39 -1.11 -2.65
CA ALA A 16 -3.62 -0.36 -1.66
C ALA A 16 -3.63 -1.12 -0.33
N MET A 17 -2.46 -1.27 0.27
CA MET A 17 -2.31 -1.87 1.59
C MET A 17 -1.42 -0.96 2.44
N PHE A 18 -1.95 -0.57 3.60
CA PHE A 18 -1.23 0.17 4.62
C PHE A 18 -0.89 -0.80 5.75
N GLY A 19 0.40 -1.07 5.94
CA GLY A 19 0.91 -1.89 7.03
C GLY A 19 1.76 -1.05 7.96
N HIS A 20 1.53 -1.18 9.26
CA HIS A 20 2.41 -0.62 10.26
C HIS A 20 3.72 -1.41 10.26
N MET A 21 4.86 -0.71 10.29
CA MET A 21 6.17 -1.34 10.31
C MET A 21 6.65 -1.44 11.75
N THR A 22 7.28 -2.56 12.10
CA THR A 22 7.77 -2.83 13.45
C THR A 22 8.72 -1.73 13.96
N ASP A 23 9.68 -1.29 13.15
CA ASP A 23 10.59 -0.18 13.47
C ASP A 23 10.94 0.63 12.21
N ILE A 24 11.01 1.96 12.29
CA ILE A 24 11.33 2.80 11.12
C ILE A 24 12.62 3.60 11.27
N GLY A 25 13.45 3.28 12.28
CA GLY A 25 14.72 3.97 12.49
C GLY A 25 14.62 5.35 13.12
N GLY A 26 13.48 5.69 13.72
CA GLY A 26 13.29 6.96 14.43
C GLY A 26 14.07 7.04 15.75
N LYS A 27 13.95 8.16 16.46
CA LYS A 27 14.64 8.49 17.71
C LYS A 27 14.50 7.41 18.79
N VAL A 28 13.35 6.74 18.86
CA VAL A 28 13.04 5.67 19.80
C VAL A 28 12.82 4.34 19.07
N PRO A 29 13.01 3.18 19.73
CA PRO A 29 12.60 1.89 19.17
C PRO A 29 11.11 1.89 18.79
N GLY A 30 10.80 1.37 17.60
CA GLY A 30 9.44 1.37 17.06
C GLY A 30 9.25 2.44 15.97
N SER A 31 8.06 3.01 15.90
CA SER A 31 7.65 3.89 14.79
C SER A 31 6.90 5.15 15.21
N LEU A 32 6.77 5.41 16.51
CA LEU A 32 6.00 6.53 17.06
C LEU A 32 6.76 7.22 18.20
N PRO A 33 7.83 7.99 17.90
CA PRO A 33 8.43 8.88 18.89
C PRO A 33 7.39 9.93 19.33
N THR A 34 7.15 10.06 20.63
CA THR A 34 6.15 11.00 21.19
C THR A 34 6.68 12.42 21.39
N ASP A 35 7.99 12.61 21.25
CA ASP A 35 8.71 13.86 21.52
C ASP A 35 9.65 14.26 20.36
N ALA A 36 9.37 13.78 19.15
CA ALA A 36 10.08 14.23 17.96
C ALA A 36 9.79 15.72 17.73
N ALA A 37 10.85 16.53 17.71
CA ALA A 37 10.81 17.96 17.45
C ALA A 37 11.08 18.27 15.97
N GLN A 38 11.73 17.36 15.24
CA GLN A 38 12.02 17.49 13.82
C GLN A 38 11.75 16.17 13.08
N ILE A 39 11.44 16.27 11.79
CA ILE A 39 11.14 15.12 10.93
C ILE A 39 12.28 14.08 10.87
N PHE A 40 13.52 14.50 11.09
CA PHE A 40 14.69 13.61 11.11
C PHE A 40 14.72 12.69 12.34
N GLU A 41 13.88 12.95 13.35
CA GLU A 41 13.69 12.09 14.52
C GLU A 41 12.58 11.05 14.30
N GLU A 42 11.78 11.16 13.23
CA GLU A 42 10.66 10.27 12.94
C GLU A 42 11.05 9.02 12.13
N GLY A 43 12.32 8.91 11.74
CA GLY A 43 12.87 7.76 11.02
C GLY A 43 13.00 7.96 9.52
N ILE A 44 13.09 6.86 8.78
CA ILE A 44 13.38 6.90 7.35
C ILE A 44 12.24 7.53 6.55
N GLN A 45 12.58 8.53 5.73
CA GLN A 45 11.65 9.16 4.81
C GLN A 45 11.80 8.53 3.42
N ILE A 46 10.76 7.83 2.98
CA ILE A 46 10.77 7.11 1.70
C ILE A 46 9.88 7.89 0.72
N PRO A 47 10.44 8.52 -0.33
CA PRO A 47 9.63 9.17 -1.35
C PRO A 47 8.83 8.14 -2.16
N PRO A 48 7.81 8.54 -2.93
CA PRO A 48 7.12 7.63 -3.85
C PRO A 48 8.10 7.02 -4.86
N VAL A 49 8.44 5.75 -4.67
CA VAL A 49 9.37 5.01 -5.52
C VAL A 49 8.80 3.65 -5.90
N LYS A 50 9.18 3.15 -7.08
CA LYS A 50 8.81 1.80 -7.52
C LYS A 50 9.72 0.78 -6.84
N ILE A 51 9.18 0.08 -5.83
CA ILE A 51 9.86 -1.03 -5.15
C ILE A 51 9.80 -2.34 -5.96
N TYR A 52 8.78 -2.50 -6.82
CA TYR A 52 8.71 -3.57 -7.82
C TYR A 52 8.69 -3.00 -9.24
N ARG A 53 9.38 -3.65 -10.17
CA ARG A 53 9.30 -3.39 -11.61
C ARG A 53 9.15 -4.70 -12.35
N LYS A 54 8.07 -4.87 -13.12
CA LYS A 54 7.77 -6.12 -13.86
C LYS A 54 7.83 -7.37 -12.97
N GLY A 55 7.33 -7.29 -11.74
CA GLY A 55 7.35 -8.39 -10.78
C GLY A 55 8.69 -8.58 -10.04
N GLU A 56 9.75 -7.87 -10.43
CA GLU A 56 11.05 -7.95 -9.78
C GLU A 56 11.19 -6.92 -8.67
N LEU A 57 11.59 -7.38 -7.48
CA LEU A 57 11.87 -6.55 -6.32
C LEU A 57 13.17 -5.78 -6.54
N ASN A 58 13.14 -4.46 -6.35
CA ASN A 58 14.35 -3.66 -6.17
C ASN A 58 14.90 -3.94 -4.76
N LYS A 59 15.84 -4.87 -4.69
CA LYS A 59 16.42 -5.32 -3.42
C LYS A 59 17.26 -4.23 -2.79
N GLU A 60 17.95 -3.43 -3.58
CA GLU A 60 18.83 -2.35 -3.12
C GLU A 60 18.06 -1.31 -2.31
N ILE A 61 16.88 -0.90 -2.78
CA ILE A 61 16.00 0.02 -2.03
C ILE A 61 15.49 -0.64 -0.75
N LEU A 62 15.07 -1.91 -0.82
CA LEU A 62 14.59 -2.61 0.37
C LEU A 62 15.70 -2.72 1.43
N GLU A 63 16.90 -3.16 1.05
CA GLU A 63 18.03 -3.27 1.97
C GLU A 63 18.45 -1.91 2.54
N MET A 64 18.40 -0.84 1.74
CA MET A 64 18.62 0.53 2.23
C MET A 64 17.60 0.91 3.31
N ILE A 65 16.32 0.56 3.14
CA ILE A 65 15.28 0.81 4.13
C ILE A 65 15.55 -0.02 5.40
N LEU A 66 15.73 -1.33 5.25
CA LEU A 66 15.93 -2.26 6.37
C LEU A 66 17.20 -1.95 7.16
N ARG A 67 18.25 -1.42 6.52
CA ARG A 67 19.48 -1.01 7.19
C ARG A 67 19.27 0.11 8.21
N ASN A 68 18.21 0.91 8.06
CA ASN A 68 17.84 1.95 8.99
C ASN A 68 16.91 1.44 10.13
N CYS A 69 16.52 0.17 10.13
CA CYS A 69 15.66 -0.41 11.16
C CYS A 69 16.47 -1.16 12.21
N ARG A 70 16.00 -1.13 13.47
CA ARG A 70 16.59 -1.92 14.57
C ARG A 70 16.30 -3.42 14.46
N LEU A 71 15.17 -3.78 13.86
CA LEU A 71 14.70 -5.16 13.68
C LEU A 71 14.47 -5.47 12.19
N PRO A 72 15.54 -5.54 11.37
CA PRO A 72 15.41 -5.68 9.91
C PRO A 72 14.65 -6.94 9.47
N GLU A 73 14.80 -8.06 10.16
CA GLU A 73 14.09 -9.30 9.80
C GLU A 73 12.59 -9.24 10.07
N TRP A 74 12.18 -8.51 11.11
CA TRP A 74 10.76 -8.29 11.43
C TRP A 74 10.14 -7.35 10.40
N ASN A 75 10.82 -6.25 10.10
CA ASN A 75 10.42 -5.33 9.03
C ASN A 75 10.37 -5.99 7.65
N ARG A 76 11.26 -6.93 7.36
CA ARG A 76 11.20 -7.74 6.14
C ARG A 76 9.94 -8.60 6.11
N SER A 77 9.56 -9.16 7.26
CA SER A 77 8.31 -9.92 7.40
C SER A 77 7.08 -9.03 7.21
N ASP A 78 7.07 -7.84 7.81
CA ASP A 78 6.00 -6.84 7.61
C ASP A 78 5.87 -6.44 6.13
N PHE A 79 7.00 -6.15 5.47
CA PHE A 79 7.05 -5.86 4.04
C PHE A 79 6.44 -7.01 3.22
N ASN A 80 6.84 -8.24 3.49
CA ASN A 80 6.33 -9.42 2.80
C ASN A 80 4.83 -9.61 3.02
N ALA A 81 4.32 -9.33 4.23
CA ALA A 81 2.90 -9.39 4.52
C ALA A 81 2.11 -8.36 3.69
N VAL A 82 2.60 -7.12 3.57
CA VAL A 82 1.98 -6.10 2.72
C VAL A 82 2.01 -6.52 1.24
N VAL A 83 3.11 -7.09 0.74
CA VAL A 83 3.19 -7.61 -0.64
C VAL A 83 2.20 -8.76 -0.86
N ALA A 84 2.10 -9.69 0.09
CA ALA A 84 1.19 -10.81 0.01
C ALA A 84 -0.28 -10.36 -0.05
N ALA A 85 -0.65 -9.36 0.76
CA ALA A 85 -1.99 -8.77 0.72
C ALA A 85 -2.31 -8.13 -0.64
N LEU A 86 -1.36 -7.41 -1.24
CA LEU A 86 -1.53 -6.80 -2.56
C LEU A 86 -1.70 -7.86 -3.66
N ARG A 87 -0.87 -8.90 -3.67
CA ARG A 87 -0.98 -10.04 -4.62
C ARG A 87 -2.30 -10.78 -4.46
N LEU A 88 -2.78 -10.93 -3.22
CA LEU A 88 -4.10 -11.51 -2.98
C LEU A 88 -5.21 -10.64 -3.55
N ALA A 89 -5.15 -9.32 -3.35
CA ALA A 89 -6.12 -8.38 -3.91
C ALA A 89 -6.16 -8.43 -5.45
N GLU A 90 -5.01 -8.48 -6.12
CA GLU A 90 -4.92 -8.68 -7.56
C GLU A 90 -5.61 -9.97 -8.00
N ARG A 91 -5.28 -11.10 -7.37
CA ARG A 91 -5.91 -12.38 -7.66
C ARG A 91 -7.44 -12.31 -7.53
N ARG A 92 -7.94 -11.66 -6.47
CA ARG A 92 -9.39 -11.49 -6.26
C ARG A 92 -10.05 -10.63 -7.34
N ILE A 93 -9.39 -9.57 -7.81
CA ILE A 93 -9.91 -8.77 -8.91
C ILE A 93 -9.95 -9.58 -10.21
N VAL A 94 -8.90 -10.35 -10.51
CA VAL A 94 -8.88 -11.25 -11.68
C VAL A 94 -10.03 -12.26 -11.60
N GLU A 95 -10.20 -12.94 -10.46
CA GLU A 95 -11.31 -13.89 -10.24
C GLU A 95 -12.69 -13.22 -10.43
N MET A 96 -12.86 -11.97 -9.99
CA MET A 96 -14.10 -11.21 -10.21
C MET A 96 -14.33 -10.88 -11.68
N VAL A 97 -13.29 -10.47 -12.40
CA VAL A 97 -13.37 -10.18 -13.84
C VAL A 97 -13.71 -11.43 -14.63
N GLU A 98 -13.10 -12.58 -14.31
CA GLU A 98 -13.41 -13.86 -14.96
C GLU A 98 -14.87 -14.27 -14.75
N ARG A 99 -15.42 -13.98 -13.57
CA ARG A 99 -16.79 -14.37 -13.21
C ARG A 99 -17.86 -13.43 -13.74
N PHE A 100 -17.59 -12.12 -13.73
CA PHE A 100 -18.61 -11.09 -13.95
C PHE A 100 -18.33 -10.19 -15.16
N GLY A 101 -17.14 -10.25 -15.73
CA GLY A 101 -16.67 -9.31 -16.74
C GLY A 101 -16.09 -8.03 -16.15
N VAL A 102 -15.30 -7.33 -16.96
CA VAL A 102 -14.60 -6.10 -16.55
C VAL A 102 -15.54 -4.92 -16.35
N ASP A 103 -16.49 -4.70 -17.26
CA ASP A 103 -17.38 -3.54 -17.20
C ASP A 103 -18.34 -3.58 -16.00
N PRO A 104 -18.97 -4.72 -15.66
CA PRO A 104 -19.79 -4.81 -14.45
C PRO A 104 -18.99 -4.57 -13.16
N LEU A 105 -17.74 -5.03 -13.09
CA LEU A 105 -16.87 -4.78 -11.94
C LEU A 105 -16.56 -3.28 -11.79
N ILE A 106 -16.17 -2.61 -12.88
CA ILE A 106 -15.89 -1.17 -12.90
C ILE A 106 -17.13 -0.38 -12.50
N SER A 107 -18.29 -0.73 -13.06
CA SER A 107 -19.57 -0.09 -12.72
C SER A 107 -19.90 -0.24 -11.22
N ALA A 108 -19.69 -1.42 -10.64
CA ALA A 108 -19.95 -1.66 -9.23
C ALA A 108 -19.00 -0.84 -8.32
N MET A 109 -17.71 -0.75 -8.67
CA MET A 109 -16.75 0.09 -7.94
C MET A 109 -17.14 1.57 -8.01
N GLN A 110 -17.60 2.05 -9.17
CA GLN A 110 -18.08 3.42 -9.32
C GLN A 110 -19.33 3.68 -8.47
N GLU A 111 -20.30 2.76 -8.47
CA GLU A 111 -21.49 2.88 -7.64
C GLU A 111 -21.14 2.95 -6.14
N MET A 112 -20.16 2.16 -5.69
CA MET A 112 -19.66 2.24 -4.30
C MET A 112 -19.10 3.62 -3.95
N LEU A 113 -18.38 4.26 -4.88
CA LEU A 113 -17.86 5.62 -4.70
C LEU A 113 -18.99 6.64 -4.68
N ASP A 114 -19.95 6.52 -5.58
CA ASP A 114 -21.08 7.46 -5.70
C ASP A 114 -21.99 7.42 -4.47
N ARG A 115 -22.15 6.24 -3.84
CA ARG A 115 -22.87 6.10 -2.56
C ARG A 115 -22.26 6.95 -1.43
N LYS A 116 -20.95 7.18 -1.44
CA LYS A 116 -20.27 8.06 -0.46
C LYS A 116 -20.68 9.54 -0.62
N ASN A 117 -21.06 9.94 -1.84
CA ASN A 117 -21.58 11.27 -2.14
C ASN A 117 -23.09 11.42 -1.88
N GLY A 118 -23.71 10.43 -1.22
CA GLY A 118 -25.10 10.46 -0.79
C GLY A 118 -25.37 11.40 0.41
N PRO A 119 -26.42 11.17 1.21
CA PRO A 119 -26.92 12.12 2.23
C PRO A 119 -25.92 12.50 3.34
N TRP A 120 -24.75 11.87 3.38
CA TRP A 120 -23.67 12.17 4.33
C TRP A 120 -22.56 13.07 3.76
N ALA A 121 -22.59 13.40 2.46
CA ALA A 121 -21.62 14.26 1.79
C ALA A 121 -21.45 15.66 2.43
N PRO A 122 -22.52 16.33 2.94
CA PRO A 122 -22.38 17.63 3.60
C PRO A 122 -21.59 17.59 4.91
N PHE A 123 -21.39 16.42 5.52
CA PHE A 123 -20.66 16.27 6.79
C PHE A 123 -19.16 15.96 6.59
N LEU A 124 -18.70 15.86 5.34
CA LEU A 124 -17.32 15.47 4.99
C LEU A 124 -16.51 16.58 4.33
N THR A 125 -17.06 17.79 4.19
CA THR A 125 -16.30 18.99 3.82
C THR A 125 -15.76 19.64 5.08
N TRP A 126 -14.50 19.34 5.42
CA TRP A 126 -13.67 20.20 6.27
C TRP A 126 -12.89 21.16 5.38
#